data_AF-A0A0F9F7H0-F1
#
_entry.id   AF-A0A0F9F7H0-F1
#
_cell.length_a   1.000
_cell.length_b   1.000
_cell.length_c   1.000
_cell.angle_alpha   90.00
_cell.angle_beta   90.00
_cell.angle_gamma   90.00
#
_symmetry.space_group_name_H-M   'P 1'
#
loop_
_entity.id
_entity.type
_entity.pdbx_description
1 polymer ?
#
loop_
_entity_poly.entity_id
_entity_poly.type
_entity_poly.pdbx_seq_one_letter_code
_entity_poly.pdbx_strand_id
1 'polypeptide(L)' 'MHGNVAEWTRSEYHASQDGRKVVRGGSWYDRADLARSGCRTSYWPWQRIFDVGFRAMCEPDTMQTTTRRSKSQ' A
#
# COMPACT_ATOMS: atom_id res chain seq x y z
N MET A 1 8.71 -2.38 -3.88
CA MET A 1 9.52 -1.21 -3.48
C MET A 1 10.11 -1.51 -2.11
N HIS A 2 11.42 -1.25 -1.94
CA HIS A 2 12.14 -1.67 -0.74
C HIS A 2 13.05 -0.55 -0.23
N GLY A 3 13.00 -0.25 1.07
CA GLY A 3 13.87 0.71 1.76
C GLY A 3 13.44 2.18 1.69
N ASN A 4 14.31 3.06 2.19
CA ASN A 4 14.05 4.47 2.51
C ASN A 4 12.98 4.64 3.60
N VAL A 5 11.71 4.49 3.27
CA VAL A 5 10.63 4.58 4.27
C VAL A 5 9.66 3.42 4.08
N ALA A 6 9.19 2.86 5.19
CA ALA A 6 8.06 1.96 5.12
C ALA A 6 6.81 2.76 4.69
N GLU A 7 5.93 2.17 3.91
CA GLU A 7 4.78 2.86 3.33
C GLU A 7 3.49 2.35 3.96
N TRP A 8 2.66 3.28 4.46
CA TRP A 8 1.31 2.99 4.95
C TRP A 8 0.43 2.35 3.85
N THR A 9 -0.38 1.38 4.25
CA THR A 9 -1.40 0.76 3.39
C THR A 9 -2.79 0.87 4.02
N ARG A 10 -3.84 0.75 3.20
CA ARG A 10 -5.24 0.64 3.69
C ARG A 10 -5.52 -0.68 4.44
N SER A 11 -4.66 -1.67 4.30
CA SER A 11 -4.86 -3.01 4.86
C SER A 11 -4.77 -3.04 6.38
N GLU A 12 -5.64 -3.84 7.00
CA GLU A 12 -5.63 -4.11 8.43
C GLU A 12 -4.56 -5.16 8.79
N TYR A 13 -4.00 -5.00 9.98
CA TYR A 13 -3.05 -5.95 10.53
C TYR A 13 -3.80 -7.01 11.34
N HIS A 14 -3.80 -8.24 10.83
CA HIS A 14 -4.71 -9.34 11.22
C HIS A 14 -6.19 -9.05 10.95
N ALA A 15 -7.00 -10.10 10.83
CA ALA A 15 -8.46 -10.00 10.61
C ALA A 15 -9.23 -9.66 11.90
N SER A 16 -8.55 -9.64 13.04
CA SER A 16 -9.09 -9.21 14.32
C SER A 16 -9.06 -7.68 14.42
N GLN A 17 -10.05 -7.09 15.11
CA GLN A 17 -10.23 -5.64 15.26
C GLN A 17 -9.17 -4.94 16.15
N ASP A 18 -7.91 -5.31 16.01
CA ASP A 18 -6.78 -4.66 16.69
C ASP A 18 -6.55 -3.23 16.18
N GLY A 19 -7.27 -2.77 15.14
CA GLY A 19 -7.28 -1.38 14.67
C GLY A 19 -5.98 -0.87 14.04
N ARG A 20 -4.91 -1.66 14.07
CA ARG A 20 -3.62 -1.35 13.45
C ARG A 20 -3.67 -1.50 11.94
N LYS A 21 -2.91 -0.65 11.26
CA LYS A 21 -2.75 -0.67 9.81
C LYS A 21 -1.36 -1.18 9.44
N VAL A 22 -1.29 -1.87 8.30
CA VAL A 22 -0.06 -2.49 7.80
C VAL A 22 0.81 -1.44 7.12
N VAL A 23 2.12 -1.48 7.41
CA VAL A 23 3.15 -0.81 6.61
C VAL A 23 3.97 -1.84 5.84
N ARG A 24 4.47 -1.48 4.67
CA ARG A 24 5.23 -2.36 3.76
C ARG A 24 6.49 -1.69 3.25
N GLY A 25 7.39 -2.48 2.68
CA GLY A 25 8.56 -1.97 1.96
C GLY A 25 9.79 -1.75 2.83
N GLY A 26 9.64 -1.57 4.15
CA GLY A 26 10.75 -1.34 5.07
C GLY A 26 11.41 0.02 4.89
N SER A 27 12.15 0.47 5.90
CA SER A 27 12.81 1.77 5.96
C SER A 27 14.33 1.68 5.93
N TRP A 28 15.01 2.84 5.90
CA TRP A 28 16.46 2.93 6.10
C TRP A 28 16.90 2.53 7.52
N TYR A 29 15.97 2.48 8.48
CA TYR A 29 16.23 2.11 9.87
C TYR A 29 16.00 0.61 10.14
N ASP A 30 15.24 -0.06 9.28
CA ASP A 30 14.96 -1.48 9.40
C ASP A 30 16.20 -2.36 9.16
N ARG A 31 16.24 -3.50 9.85
CA ARG A 31 17.27 -4.53 9.62
C ARG A 31 17.06 -5.23 8.27
N ALA A 32 18.14 -5.74 7.70
CA ALA A 32 18.13 -6.53 6.46
C ALA A 32 17.14 -7.72 6.48
N ASP A 33 16.84 -8.32 7.64
CA ASP A 33 15.85 -9.41 7.70
C ASP A 33 14.40 -8.95 7.50
N LEU A 34 14.14 -7.66 7.74
CA LEU A 34 12.88 -7.00 7.42
C LEU A 34 12.87 -6.44 5.99
N ALA A 35 13.99 -6.60 5.28
CA ALA A 35 14.22 -6.06 3.94
C ALA A 35 13.54 -6.86 2.81
N ARG A 36 12.33 -7.39 3.05
CA ARG A 36 11.67 -8.37 2.18
C ARG A 36 10.33 -7.85 1.69
N SER A 37 9.98 -8.20 0.45
CA SER A 37 8.69 -7.86 -0.15
C SER A 37 7.48 -8.39 0.65
N GLY A 38 7.65 -9.52 1.33
CA GLY A 38 6.63 -10.16 2.16
C GLY A 38 6.56 -9.66 3.61
N CYS A 39 7.50 -8.82 4.07
CA CYS A 39 7.47 -8.33 5.45
C CYS A 39 6.29 -7.39 5.70
N ARG A 40 5.68 -7.56 6.88
CA ARG A 40 4.52 -6.79 7.35
C ARG A 40 4.79 -6.34 8.76
N THR A 41 4.90 -5.04 8.95
CA THR A 41 4.88 -4.40 10.27
C THR A 41 3.56 -3.65 10.40
N SER A 42 3.19 -3.27 11.62
CA SER A 42 1.94 -2.55 11.86
C SER A 42 2.04 -1.57 12.99
N TYR A 43 1.28 -0.50 12.85
CA TYR A 43 1.14 0.52 13.87
C TYR A 43 -0.31 0.99 13.93
N TRP A 44 -0.67 1.65 15.01
CA TRP A 44 -1.94 2.35 15.08
C TRP A 44 -1.94 3.56 14.13
N PRO A 45 -3.07 3.87 13.45
CA PRO A 45 -3.10 4.88 12.39
C PRO A 45 -2.80 6.32 12.85
N TRP A 46 -2.92 6.62 14.15
CA TRP A 46 -2.58 7.94 14.71
C TRP A 46 -1.11 8.06 15.13
N GLN A 47 -0.36 6.96 15.19
CA GLN A 47 1.04 7.01 15.56
C GLN A 47 1.84 7.71 14.46
N ARG A 48 2.69 8.65 14.86
CA ARG A 48 3.64 9.32 13.97
C ARG A 48 4.97 8.58 14.05
N ILE A 49 5.23 7.72 13.09
CA ILE A 49 6.45 6.92 13.03
C ILE A 49 7.45 7.67 12.14
N PHE A 50 8.68 7.84 12.62
CA PHE A 50 9.67 8.73 12.01
C PHE A 50 10.22 8.22 10.67
N ASP A 51 10.13 6.92 10.40
CA ASP A 51 10.64 6.24 9.22
C ASP A 51 9.52 5.61 8.36
N VAL A 52 8.28 6.09 8.52
CA VAL A 52 7.11 5.67 7.74
C VAL A 52 6.54 6.84 6.93
N GLY A 53 6.43 6.64 5.62
CA GLY A 53 5.76 7.53 4.67
C GLY A 53 4.51 6.92 4.07
N PHE A 54 4.08 7.44 2.91
CA PHE A 54 2.96 6.89 2.15
C PHE A 54 3.18 7.06 0.65
N ARG A 55 2.45 6.25 -0.13
CA ARG A 55 2.36 6.40 -1.56
C ARG A 55 0.89 6.47 -1.95
N ALA A 56 0.52 7.54 -2.65
CA ALA A 56 -0.82 7.69 -3.18
C ALA A 56 -1.04 6.71 -4.34
N MET A 57 -2.25 6.15 -4.41
CA MET A 57 -2.72 5.33 -5.52
C MET A 57 -4.04 5.91 -6.00
N CYS A 58 -4.27 5.90 -7.30
CA CYS A 58 -5.50 6.37 -7.92
C CYS A 58 -6.12 5.23 -8.72
N GLU A 59 -7.44 5.13 -8.66
CA GLU A 59 -8.17 4.23 -9.55
C GLU A 59 -8.12 4.80 -10.98
N PRO A 60 -7.98 3.95 -12.00
CA PRO A 60 -8.04 4.42 -13.38
C PRO A 60 -9.42 5.03 -13.65
N ASP A 61 -9.44 6.14 -14.39
CA ASP A 61 -10.70 6.73 -14.85
C ASP A 61 -11.41 5.71 -15.76
N THR A 62 -12.52 5.18 -15.28
CA THR A 62 -13.27 4.15 -16.01
C THR A 62 -14.15 4.84 -17.04
N MET A 63 -13.54 5.38 -18.11
CA MET A 63 -14.31 5.73 -19.29
C MET A 63 -14.90 4.44 -19.86
N GLN A 64 -16.22 4.29 -19.73
CA GLN A 64 -16.96 3.24 -20.39
C GLN A 64 -16.65 3.31 -21.89
N THR A 65 -15.86 2.37 -22.38
CA THR A 65 -15.61 2.23 -23.81
C THR A 65 -16.90 1.73 -24.44
N THR A 66 -17.80 2.67 -24.80
CA THR A 66 -18.95 2.36 -25.64
C THR A 66 -18.40 2.00 -27.01
N THR A 67 -18.20 0.70 -27.23
CA THR A 67 -17.81 0.16 -28.52
C THR A 67 -18.96 0.44 -29.50
N ARG A 68 -18.85 1.50 -30.29
CA ARG A 68 -19.69 1.71 -31.49
C ARG A 68 -19.33 0.59 -32.48
N ARG A 69 -20.12 -0.49 -32.51
CA ARG A 69 -20.10 -1.42 -33.64
C ARG A 69 -20.50 -0.66 -34.90
N SER A 70 -19.55 -0.41 -35.80
CA SER A 70 -19.88 -0.10 -37.19
C SER A 70 -20.38 -1.38 -37.86
N LYS A 71 -21.56 -1.33 -38.47
CA LYS A 71 -21.99 -2.32 -39.44
C LYS A 71 -21.25 -1.99 -40.74
N SER A 72 -20.47 -2.93 -41.28
CA SER A 72 -20.02 -2.85 -42.67
C SER A 72 -21.09 -3.48 -43.56
N GLN A 73 -21.51 -2.70 -44.57
CA GLN A 73 -22.13 -3.20 -45.79
C GLN A 73 -21.15 -4.07 -46.58
#